data_AF-A0A9P4HE16-F1
#
_entry.id   AF-A0A9P4HE16-F1
#
_cell.length_a   1.000
_cell.length_b   1.000
_cell.length_c   1.000
_cell.angle_alpha   90.00
_cell.angle_beta   90.00
_cell.angle_gamma   90.00
#
_symmetry.space_group_name_H-M   'P 1'
#
loop_
_entity.id
_entity.type
_entity.pdbx_description
1 polymer ?
#
loop_
_entity_poly.entity_id
_entity_poly.type
_entity_poly.pdbx_seq_one_letter_code
_entity_poly.pdbx_strand_id
1 'polypeptide(L)'
;MDQYVRDGWTWDPNDKVEDLYSPYVVLLLQSDAVALLLSFPETMQRNPLLPSWCPDLHYRQISDVLADHEGHHAGFNVMTQVRLDWDQYNKDPKTLRIKGIVMDTVKSVIEDEWETDMGEDCLETRPTSARMQKIIELMQKYTVLAGDFVSATELWRIFIGNVVGDEDSKLHLLRGFSSIHDRLVKRKWKVKADTLRSAYEELKSWKPEMGEPSAAIQQYLKNARKVCFGRRFFTSESGRIGFGPRSMMVGDVVCIFKKVKVPFVLQQYLSLPDTYFLKGKAYIHGLMYGEYLKVNKNFCWISMM
;
A
#
# COMPACT_ATOMS: atom_id res chain seq x y z
N MET A 1 -32.36 -13.04 12.73
CA MET A 1 -31.39 -12.12 13.35
C MET A 1 -30.12 -12.90 13.52
N ASP A 2 -29.20 -12.76 12.58
CA ASP A 2 -27.92 -13.46 12.64
C ASP A 2 -27.20 -13.03 13.92
N GLN A 3 -26.91 -13.99 14.79
CA GLN A 3 -26.29 -13.77 16.08
C GLN A 3 -24.91 -13.14 15.87
N TYR A 4 -24.77 -11.85 16.21
CA TYR A 4 -23.46 -11.21 16.42
C TYR A 4 -22.86 -11.63 17.77
N VAL A 5 -22.92 -12.91 18.11
CA VAL A 5 -22.12 -13.44 19.21
C VAL A 5 -20.72 -13.65 18.63
N ARG A 6 -19.85 -12.66 18.83
CA ARG A 6 -18.42 -12.84 18.65
C ARG A 6 -17.98 -13.79 19.76
N ASP A 7 -17.75 -15.06 19.44
CA ASP A 7 -17.29 -16.03 20.43
C ASP A 7 -16.04 -15.47 21.12
N GLY A 8 -16.22 -15.22 22.42
CA GLY A 8 -15.30 -14.46 23.25
C GLY A 8 -14.11 -15.32 23.61
N TRP A 9 -12.97 -15.02 23.00
CA TRP A 9 -11.69 -15.50 23.47
C TRP A 9 -11.50 -15.11 24.95
N THR A 10 -11.16 -16.09 25.79
CA THR A 10 -10.94 -15.93 27.23
C THR A 10 -9.44 -16.03 27.53
N TRP A 11 -8.87 -15.07 28.25
CA TRP A 11 -7.48 -15.10 28.69
C TRP A 11 -7.37 -15.50 30.17
N ASP A 12 -6.28 -16.19 30.52
CA ASP A 12 -5.90 -16.43 31.93
C ASP A 12 -4.96 -15.30 32.41
N PRO A 13 -5.08 -14.81 33.66
CA PRO A 13 -4.14 -13.85 34.23
C PRO A 13 -2.66 -14.25 34.16
N ASN A 14 -2.35 -15.54 34.02
CA ASN A 14 -0.98 -16.04 33.92
C ASN A 14 -0.45 -16.17 32.48
N ASP A 15 -1.30 -15.97 31.46
CA ASP A 15 -0.86 -16.04 30.07
C ASP A 15 0.06 -14.86 29.74
N LYS A 16 1.10 -15.09 28.92
CA LYS A 16 2.02 -14.03 28.52
C LYS A 16 1.37 -13.14 27.47
N VAL A 17 1.66 -11.83 27.53
CA VAL A 17 1.20 -10.85 26.53
C VAL A 17 1.51 -11.29 25.09
N GLU A 18 2.65 -11.93 24.87
CA GLU A 18 3.08 -12.45 23.57
C GLU A 18 2.10 -13.50 23.00
N ASP A 19 1.53 -14.35 23.86
CA ASP A 19 0.57 -15.40 23.49
C ASP A 19 -0.84 -14.82 23.26
N LEU A 20 -1.12 -13.65 23.84
CA LEU A 20 -2.41 -12.97 23.75
C LEU A 20 -2.53 -12.03 22.55
N TYR A 21 -1.41 -11.67 21.92
CA TYR A 21 -1.38 -10.61 20.93
C TYR A 21 -2.04 -10.98 19.60
N SER A 22 -1.68 -12.13 18.99
CA SER A 22 -2.30 -12.58 17.74
C SER A 22 -3.82 -12.80 17.87
N PRO A 23 -4.32 -13.46 18.94
CA PRO A 23 -5.77 -13.56 19.19
C PRO A 23 -6.47 -12.20 19.30
N TYR A 24 -5.87 -11.26 20.02
CA TYR A 24 -6.42 -9.91 20.16
C TYR A 24 -6.52 -9.20 18.82
N VAL A 25 -5.51 -9.32 17.95
CA VAL A 25 -5.56 -8.76 16.59
C VAL A 25 -6.65 -9.39 15.75
N VAL A 26 -6.93 -10.70 15.87
CA VAL A 26 -8.06 -11.34 15.18
C VAL A 26 -9.40 -10.70 15.58
N LEU A 27 -9.60 -10.40 16.87
CA LEU A 27 -10.80 -9.71 17.35
C LEU A 27 -10.93 -8.29 16.76
N LEU A 28 -9.80 -7.59 16.62
CA LEU A 28 -9.77 -6.28 15.96
C LEU A 28 -10.10 -6.42 14.46
N LEU A 29 -9.53 -7.41 13.77
CA LEU A 29 -9.80 -7.71 12.36
C LEU A 29 -11.27 -8.05 12.10
N GLN A 30 -11.97 -8.69 13.04
CA GLN A 30 -13.42 -8.92 12.95
C GLN A 30 -14.24 -7.62 13.00
N SER A 31 -13.69 -6.57 13.61
CA SER A 31 -14.29 -5.23 13.65
C SER A 31 -13.89 -4.37 12.46
N ASP A 32 -12.82 -4.77 11.77
CA ASP A 32 -12.25 -4.08 10.63
C ASP A 32 -12.91 -4.56 9.32
N ALA A 33 -13.97 -3.86 8.92
CA ALA A 33 -14.76 -4.22 7.74
C ALA A 33 -13.95 -4.29 6.44
N VAL A 34 -12.81 -3.58 6.36
CA VAL A 34 -11.98 -3.45 5.15
C VAL A 34 -10.58 -4.09 5.30
N ALA A 35 -10.32 -4.77 6.42
CA ALA A 35 -9.02 -5.35 6.78
C ALA A 35 -7.85 -4.36 6.66
N LEU A 36 -8.07 -3.11 7.06
CA LEU A 36 -7.05 -2.06 7.14
C LEU A 36 -5.84 -2.50 7.98
N LEU A 37 -6.04 -3.27 9.06
CA LEU A 37 -4.98 -3.78 9.93
C LEU A 37 -3.92 -4.62 9.21
N LEU A 38 -4.28 -5.28 8.10
CA LEU A 38 -3.31 -5.99 7.24
C LEU A 38 -2.32 -5.05 6.55
N SER A 39 -2.57 -3.74 6.56
CA SER A 39 -1.66 -2.71 6.04
C SER A 39 -0.57 -2.29 7.04
N PHE A 40 -0.63 -2.80 8.27
CA PHE A 40 0.29 -2.48 9.37
C PHE A 40 1.45 -3.44 9.71
N PRO A 41 1.64 -4.61 9.07
CA PRO A 41 2.78 -5.49 9.37
C PRO A 41 4.18 -4.96 9.03
N GLU A 42 4.29 -3.90 8.23
CA GLU A 42 5.58 -3.36 7.75
C GLU A 42 6.33 -2.58 8.83
N THR A 43 7.40 -3.17 9.36
CA THR A 43 8.29 -2.57 10.37
C THR A 43 9.77 -2.82 10.02
N MET A 44 10.69 -2.02 10.58
CA MET A 44 12.14 -2.20 10.36
C MET A 44 12.66 -3.47 11.03
N GLN A 45 12.12 -3.75 12.21
CA GLN A 45 12.40 -4.93 12.99
C GLN A 45 11.05 -5.54 13.34
N ARG A 46 10.89 -6.82 13.04
CA ARG A 46 9.66 -7.56 13.26
C ARG A 46 9.93 -8.65 14.29
N ASN A 47 9.07 -8.77 15.29
CA ASN A 47 9.12 -9.88 16.21
C ASN A 47 8.91 -11.21 15.45
N PRO A 48 9.89 -12.14 15.45
CA PRO A 48 9.78 -13.40 14.71
C PRO A 48 8.74 -14.37 15.28
N LEU A 49 8.23 -14.13 16.49
CA LEU A 49 7.19 -14.95 17.12
C LEU A 49 5.78 -14.63 16.60
N LEU A 50 5.61 -13.45 15.99
CA LEU A 50 4.32 -13.00 15.47
C LEU A 50 4.08 -13.51 14.05
N PRO A 51 2.88 -14.05 13.76
CA PRO A 51 2.50 -14.40 12.41
C PRO A 51 2.62 -13.22 11.45
N SER A 52 2.98 -13.42 10.17
CA SER A 52 3.26 -12.32 9.23
C SER A 52 2.10 -11.34 9.02
N TRP A 53 0.86 -11.81 9.16
CA TRP A 53 -0.36 -10.99 9.02
C TRP A 53 -0.65 -10.12 10.24
N CYS A 54 -0.05 -10.44 11.39
CA CYS A 54 -0.27 -9.74 12.65
C CYS A 54 0.55 -8.42 12.65
N PRO A 55 -0.04 -7.24 12.84
CA PRO A 55 0.73 -6.00 12.88
C PRO A 55 1.68 -6.02 14.08
N ASP A 56 2.93 -5.58 13.95
CA ASP A 56 3.84 -5.46 15.10
C ASP A 56 3.88 -4.01 15.55
N LEU A 57 3.07 -3.68 16.57
CA LEU A 57 2.92 -2.30 17.05
C LEU A 57 4.03 -1.84 18.00
N HIS A 58 5.04 -2.67 18.28
CA HIS A 58 6.21 -2.24 19.07
C HIS A 58 7.08 -1.24 18.31
N TYR A 59 7.08 -1.32 16.98
CA TYR A 59 7.90 -0.49 16.11
C TYR A 59 7.03 0.41 15.24
N ARG A 60 7.53 1.62 14.94
CA ARG A 60 6.86 2.55 14.05
C ARG A 60 6.82 1.99 12.63
N GLN A 61 5.70 2.20 11.93
CA GLN A 61 5.59 1.91 10.51
C GLN A 61 6.64 2.67 9.70
N ILE A 62 7.16 2.01 8.67
CA ILE A 62 8.14 2.59 7.75
C ILE A 62 7.45 3.39 6.63
N SER A 63 6.20 3.04 6.30
CA SER A 63 5.52 3.54 5.10
C SER A 63 4.10 4.03 5.41
N ASP A 64 3.68 5.10 4.73
CA ASP A 64 2.31 5.66 4.85
C ASP A 64 1.26 4.61 4.47
N VAL A 65 0.05 4.64 5.03
CA VAL A 65 -0.98 3.64 4.71
C VAL A 65 -1.64 3.95 3.36
N LEU A 66 -1.31 3.19 2.31
CA LEU A 66 -1.89 3.35 0.97
C LEU A 66 -3.42 3.25 0.94
N ALA A 67 -4.00 2.48 1.87
CA ALA A 67 -5.43 2.26 1.98
C ALA A 67 -6.20 3.44 2.61
N ASP A 68 -5.49 4.42 3.18
CA ASP A 68 -6.09 5.66 3.70
C ASP A 68 -6.47 6.60 2.57
N HIS A 69 -5.76 6.53 1.43
CA HIS A 69 -6.17 7.30 0.26
C HIS A 69 -7.53 6.83 -0.22
N GLU A 70 -8.54 7.69 -0.11
CA GLU A 70 -9.92 7.37 -0.40
C GLU A 70 -10.16 6.90 -1.85
N GLY A 71 -9.26 7.24 -2.78
CA GLY A 71 -9.37 6.82 -4.18
C GLY A 71 -8.94 5.39 -4.43
N HIS A 72 -8.15 4.78 -3.54
CA HIS A 72 -7.73 3.40 -3.70
C HIS A 72 -8.80 2.44 -3.21
N HIS A 73 -9.18 1.50 -4.08
CA HIS A 73 -10.22 0.54 -3.76
C HIS A 73 -10.00 -0.86 -4.36
N ALA A 74 -8.98 -1.04 -5.23
CA ALA A 74 -8.64 -2.30 -5.88
C ALA A 74 -9.85 -3.03 -6.51
N GLY A 75 -10.90 -2.29 -6.87
CA GLY A 75 -12.13 -2.81 -7.48
C GLY A 75 -13.26 -3.17 -6.52
N PHE A 76 -13.14 -2.86 -5.24
CA PHE A 76 -14.16 -3.16 -4.23
C PHE A 76 -14.76 -1.91 -3.61
N ASN A 77 -16.08 -1.88 -3.43
CA ASN A 77 -16.77 -0.79 -2.75
C ASN A 77 -16.81 -1.04 -1.23
N VAL A 78 -16.75 0.05 -0.45
CA VAL A 78 -16.68 0.08 1.03
C VAL A 78 -17.91 -0.55 1.72
N MET A 79 -18.97 -0.87 0.99
CA MET A 79 -20.22 -1.41 1.55
C MET A 79 -20.20 -2.92 1.84
N THR A 80 -19.07 -3.61 1.69
CA THR A 80 -19.02 -5.07 1.90
C THR A 80 -17.89 -5.50 2.83
N GLN A 81 -18.20 -6.36 3.81
CA GLN A 81 -17.24 -6.86 4.78
C GLN A 81 -16.32 -7.94 4.21
N VAL A 82 -15.03 -7.87 4.54
CA VAL A 82 -14.04 -8.92 4.29
C VAL A 82 -14.44 -10.19 5.06
N ARG A 83 -14.24 -11.36 4.45
CA ARG A 83 -14.40 -12.66 5.13
C ARG A 83 -13.02 -13.20 5.45
N LEU A 84 -12.76 -13.31 6.75
CA LEU A 84 -11.56 -13.92 7.30
C LEU A 84 -11.93 -15.28 7.91
N ASP A 85 -11.02 -16.22 7.80
CA ASP A 85 -11.11 -17.55 8.38
C ASP A 85 -9.81 -17.82 9.16
N TRP A 86 -9.88 -18.46 10.30
CA TRP A 86 -8.72 -18.75 11.16
C TRP A 86 -9.02 -19.98 12.00
N ASP A 87 -7.99 -20.58 12.59
CA ASP A 87 -8.18 -21.71 13.51
C ASP A 87 -8.84 -21.21 14.80
N GLN A 88 -10.16 -21.42 14.92
CA GLN A 88 -10.96 -21.02 16.06
C GLN A 88 -10.74 -21.92 17.29
N TYR A 89 -10.13 -23.09 17.12
CA TYR A 89 -9.92 -24.06 18.18
C TYR A 89 -8.56 -23.91 18.86
N ASN A 90 -7.61 -23.23 18.22
CA ASN A 90 -6.31 -22.92 18.79
C ASN A 90 -6.34 -21.58 19.54
N LYS A 91 -5.75 -21.56 20.74
CA LYS A 91 -5.64 -20.34 21.57
C LYS A 91 -4.75 -19.27 20.95
N ASP A 92 -3.82 -19.66 20.07
CA ASP A 92 -2.92 -18.75 19.33
C ASP A 92 -3.06 -19.01 17.82
N PRO A 93 -3.90 -18.23 17.11
CA PRO A 93 -4.08 -18.41 15.68
C PRO A 93 -2.77 -18.04 14.99
N LYS A 94 -2.05 -19.04 14.47
CA LYS A 94 -0.86 -18.81 13.64
C LYS A 94 -1.20 -18.56 12.18
N THR A 95 -2.35 -19.05 11.72
CA THR A 95 -2.76 -18.96 10.32
C THR A 95 -4.02 -18.12 10.17
N LEU A 96 -3.96 -17.11 9.30
CA LEU A 96 -5.12 -16.34 8.87
C LEU A 96 -5.39 -16.60 7.39
N ARG A 97 -6.63 -16.97 7.07
CA ARG A 97 -7.08 -17.26 5.71
C ARG A 97 -7.99 -16.16 5.20
N ILE A 98 -7.72 -15.72 3.98
CA ILE A 98 -8.50 -14.69 3.29
C ILE A 98 -8.71 -15.10 1.84
N LYS A 99 -9.85 -14.72 1.26
CA LYS A 99 -10.07 -14.91 -0.18
C LYS A 99 -9.20 -13.95 -0.98
N GLY A 100 -8.39 -14.47 -1.90
CA GLY A 100 -7.48 -13.66 -2.72
C GLY A 100 -7.26 -14.24 -4.11
N ILE A 101 -6.55 -13.45 -4.93
CA ILE A 101 -6.05 -13.84 -6.25
C ILE A 101 -4.58 -13.47 -6.30
N VAL A 102 -3.71 -14.48 -6.41
CA VAL A 102 -2.33 -14.29 -6.81
C VAL A 102 -2.33 -13.98 -8.31
N MET A 103 -1.85 -12.80 -8.68
CA MET A 103 -2.00 -12.27 -10.03
C MET A 103 -0.71 -12.29 -10.83
N ASP A 104 0.40 -11.96 -10.19
CA ASP A 104 1.65 -11.61 -10.87
C ASP A 104 2.83 -11.92 -9.96
N THR A 105 4.03 -11.96 -10.54
CA THR A 105 5.27 -12.25 -9.84
C THR A 105 6.23 -11.08 -9.98
N VAL A 106 6.93 -10.74 -8.90
CA VAL A 106 7.95 -9.69 -8.87
C VAL A 106 9.15 -10.16 -9.68
N LYS A 107 9.48 -9.40 -10.73
CA LYS A 107 10.58 -9.69 -11.67
C LYS A 107 11.86 -8.97 -11.30
N SER A 108 11.78 -7.70 -10.90
CA SER A 108 12.94 -6.92 -10.45
C SER A 108 12.55 -5.96 -9.35
N VAL A 109 13.49 -5.69 -8.44
CA VAL A 109 13.34 -4.74 -7.33
C VAL A 109 14.55 -3.81 -7.34
N ILE A 110 14.32 -2.51 -7.25
CA ILE A 110 15.38 -1.51 -7.14
C ILE A 110 15.75 -1.38 -5.65
N GLU A 111 17.04 -1.46 -5.34
CA GLU A 111 17.54 -1.42 -3.96
C GLU A 111 17.38 -0.03 -3.33
N ASP A 112 17.51 1.02 -4.13
CA ASP A 112 17.32 2.39 -3.66
C ASP A 112 15.88 2.60 -3.19
N GLU A 113 15.77 3.20 -2.02
CA GLU A 113 14.51 3.57 -1.40
C GLU A 113 14.54 5.02 -0.94
N TRP A 114 13.36 5.60 -0.77
CA TRP A 114 13.25 6.88 -0.09
C TRP A 114 13.48 6.67 1.41
N GLU A 115 14.69 7.00 1.85
CA GLU A 115 15.19 6.76 3.21
C GLU A 115 14.43 7.54 4.31
N THR A 116 14.37 6.92 5.49
CA THR A 116 14.09 7.55 6.80
C THR A 116 15.43 7.88 7.47
N ASP A 117 15.63 9.12 7.92
CA ASP A 117 16.56 9.32 9.04
C ASP A 117 15.86 8.85 10.32
N MET A 118 16.54 8.01 11.09
CA MET A 118 16.01 7.37 12.29
C MET A 118 15.46 8.43 13.27
N GLY A 119 14.14 8.48 13.47
CA GLY A 119 13.53 9.10 14.63
C GLY A 119 13.08 10.57 14.53
N GLU A 120 13.18 11.25 13.38
CA GLU A 120 12.64 12.62 13.25
C GLU A 120 11.29 12.63 12.50
N ASP A 121 10.28 13.25 13.11
CA ASP A 121 8.99 13.52 12.48
C ASP A 121 9.18 14.36 11.20
N CYS A 122 9.14 13.68 10.06
CA CYS A 122 9.19 14.28 8.73
C CYS A 122 7.96 15.14 8.39
N LEU A 123 6.97 15.24 9.29
CA LEU A 123 5.78 16.06 9.07
C LEU A 123 6.04 17.55 9.33
N GLU A 124 7.10 17.90 10.07
CA GLU A 124 7.33 19.28 10.51
C GLU A 124 8.72 19.85 10.18
N THR A 125 9.73 19.01 9.92
CA THR A 125 11.08 19.50 9.59
C THR A 125 11.24 19.66 8.07
N ARG A 126 11.54 20.89 7.62
CA ARG A 126 11.96 21.13 6.23
C ARG A 126 13.15 20.21 5.92
N PRO A 127 13.09 19.38 4.87
CA PRO A 127 14.23 18.53 4.53
C PRO A 127 15.45 19.40 4.22
N THR A 128 16.64 18.98 4.65
CA THR A 128 17.91 19.62 4.27
C THR A 128 18.05 19.61 2.74
N SER A 129 18.70 20.62 2.17
CA SER A 129 18.97 20.71 0.72
C SER A 129 19.55 19.41 0.13
N ALA A 130 20.50 18.78 0.84
CA ALA A 130 21.09 17.49 0.44
C ALA A 130 20.09 16.32 0.43
N ARG A 131 19.17 16.26 1.41
CA ARG A 131 18.11 15.23 1.46
C ARG A 131 17.16 15.42 0.26
N MET A 132 16.76 16.65 -0.01
CA MET A 132 15.90 17.00 -1.14
C MET A 132 16.53 16.58 -2.47
N GLN A 133 17.83 16.86 -2.64
CA GLN A 133 18.59 16.48 -3.82
C GLN A 133 18.55 14.96 -4.05
N LYS A 134 18.88 14.16 -3.02
CA LYS A 134 18.87 12.68 -3.12
C LYS A 134 17.47 12.15 -3.51
N ILE A 135 16.42 12.73 -2.95
CA ILE A 135 15.03 12.37 -3.29
C ILE A 135 14.72 12.71 -4.76
N ILE A 136 15.14 13.88 -5.25
CA ILE A 136 14.92 14.28 -6.64
C ILE A 136 15.68 13.34 -7.60
N GLU A 137 16.95 13.04 -7.31
CA GLU A 137 17.76 12.11 -8.10
C GLU A 137 17.12 10.71 -8.14
N LEU A 138 16.61 10.23 -7.01
CA LEU A 138 15.87 8.95 -6.94
C LEU A 138 14.60 8.99 -7.81
N MET A 139 13.83 10.07 -7.75
CA MET A 139 12.61 10.24 -8.55
C MET A 139 12.89 10.36 -10.05
N GLN A 140 14.02 10.99 -10.42
CA GLN A 140 14.51 11.02 -11.80
C GLN A 140 14.92 9.62 -12.27
N LYS A 141 15.62 8.85 -11.44
CA LYS A 141 15.96 7.44 -11.72
C LYS A 141 14.70 6.60 -11.95
N TYR A 142 13.72 6.69 -11.05
CA TYR A 142 12.45 5.98 -11.23
C TYR A 142 11.69 6.44 -12.47
N THR A 143 11.78 7.71 -12.85
CA THR A 143 11.18 8.24 -14.08
C THR A 143 11.74 7.56 -15.32
N VAL A 144 13.06 7.37 -15.39
CA VAL A 144 13.69 6.66 -16.52
C VAL A 144 13.22 5.21 -16.57
N LEU A 145 13.24 4.51 -15.44
CA LEU A 145 12.82 3.11 -15.35
C LEU A 145 11.33 2.91 -15.69
N ALA A 146 10.47 3.81 -15.24
CA ALA A 146 9.03 3.74 -15.51
C ALA A 146 8.68 4.07 -16.98
N GLY A 147 9.55 4.82 -17.68
CA GLY A 147 9.37 5.21 -19.08
C GLY A 147 9.27 4.03 -20.05
N ASP A 148 9.87 2.89 -19.71
CA ASP A 148 9.81 1.66 -20.51
C ASP A 148 8.44 0.96 -20.45
N PHE A 149 7.62 1.29 -19.44
CA PHE A 149 6.36 0.59 -19.15
C PHE A 149 5.13 1.48 -19.31
N VAL A 150 5.28 2.80 -19.14
CA VAL A 150 4.17 3.75 -19.12
C VAL A 150 4.46 4.95 -20.00
N SER A 151 3.44 5.42 -20.72
CA SER A 151 3.53 6.61 -21.56
C SER A 151 3.97 7.84 -20.76
N ALA A 152 4.79 8.71 -21.38
CA ALA A 152 5.30 9.93 -20.75
C ALA A 152 4.21 10.84 -20.13
N THR A 153 2.99 10.83 -20.68
CA THR A 153 1.87 11.63 -20.18
C THR A 153 1.32 11.19 -18.83
N GLU A 154 1.57 9.94 -18.44
CA GLU A 154 1.01 9.31 -17.24
C GLU A 154 2.05 9.06 -16.14
N LEU A 155 3.35 9.20 -16.43
CA LEU A 155 4.44 8.93 -15.48
C LEU A 155 4.29 9.69 -14.16
N TRP A 156 3.95 10.98 -14.23
CA TRP A 156 3.77 11.81 -13.04
C TRP A 156 2.68 11.30 -12.10
N ARG A 157 1.65 10.60 -12.64
CA ARG A 157 0.56 10.05 -11.82
C ARG A 157 0.99 8.85 -11.01
N ILE A 158 1.96 8.08 -11.49
CA ILE A 158 2.43 6.86 -10.83
C ILE A 158 2.97 7.21 -9.45
N PHE A 159 3.86 8.20 -9.41
CA PHE A 159 4.57 8.57 -8.19
C PHE A 159 3.66 9.19 -7.14
N ILE A 160 2.60 9.89 -7.55
CA ILE A 160 1.61 10.45 -6.63
C ILE A 160 0.39 9.55 -6.43
N GLY A 161 0.38 8.32 -6.98
CA GLY A 161 -0.73 7.38 -6.82
C GLY A 161 -2.04 7.83 -7.48
N ASN A 162 -1.94 8.72 -8.47
CA ASN A 162 -3.07 9.43 -9.07
C ASN A 162 -3.89 10.23 -8.05
N VAL A 163 -3.28 10.61 -6.92
CA VAL A 163 -3.84 11.54 -5.92
C VAL A 163 -3.79 12.96 -6.49
N VAL A 164 -4.75 13.26 -7.35
CA VAL A 164 -4.99 14.63 -7.78
C VAL A 164 -5.93 15.22 -6.73
N GLY A 165 -5.46 16.26 -6.01
CA GLY A 165 -6.11 17.26 -5.12
C GLY A 165 -6.45 16.88 -3.66
N ASP A 166 -7.56 17.41 -3.11
CA ASP A 166 -7.85 17.42 -1.65
C ASP A 166 -8.71 16.22 -1.20
N GLU A 167 -8.12 15.33 -0.41
CA GLU A 167 -8.74 14.09 0.09
C GLU A 167 -9.98 14.33 0.95
N ASP A 168 -10.13 15.50 1.59
CA ASP A 168 -11.30 15.81 2.45
C ASP A 168 -12.52 16.31 1.65
N SER A 169 -12.45 16.29 0.32
CA SER A 169 -13.52 16.79 -0.53
C SER A 169 -14.74 15.87 -0.52
N LYS A 170 -15.89 16.41 -0.07
CA LYS A 170 -17.24 15.76 -0.12
C LYS A 170 -17.61 15.12 -1.47
N LEU A 171 -16.97 15.51 -2.57
CA LEU A 171 -17.14 14.87 -3.88
C LEU A 171 -16.81 13.37 -3.87
N HIS A 172 -15.95 12.90 -2.95
CA HIS A 172 -15.62 11.49 -2.84
C HIS A 172 -16.78 10.61 -2.37
N LEU A 173 -17.81 11.19 -1.73
CA LEU A 173 -19.08 10.52 -1.44
C LEU A 173 -19.81 10.07 -2.72
N LEU A 174 -19.54 10.71 -3.86
CA LEU A 174 -20.14 10.38 -5.16
C LEU A 174 -19.34 9.33 -5.95
N ARG A 175 -18.24 8.76 -5.40
CA ARG A 175 -17.41 7.76 -6.10
C ARG A 175 -18.17 6.49 -6.53
N GLY A 176 -19.25 6.13 -5.83
CA GLY A 176 -20.17 5.07 -6.26
C GLY A 176 -20.90 5.35 -7.59
N PHE A 177 -20.85 6.60 -8.06
CA PHE A 177 -21.39 7.07 -9.34
C PHE A 177 -20.25 7.50 -10.27
N SER A 178 -19.37 6.54 -10.59
CA SER A 178 -18.09 6.72 -11.29
C SER A 178 -18.13 7.72 -12.45
N SER A 179 -19.17 7.69 -13.30
CA SER A 179 -19.25 8.57 -14.48
C SER A 179 -19.51 10.06 -14.18
N ILE A 180 -20.19 10.39 -13.07
CA ILE A 180 -20.49 11.77 -12.66
C ILE A 180 -19.34 12.31 -11.80
N HIS A 181 -18.85 11.48 -10.87
CA HIS A 181 -17.65 11.76 -10.09
C HIS A 181 -16.47 12.09 -10.99
N ASP A 182 -16.16 11.22 -11.96
CA ASP A 182 -15.00 11.41 -12.83
C ASP A 182 -15.10 12.66 -13.69
N ARG A 183 -16.30 13.05 -14.13
CA ARG A 183 -16.51 14.30 -14.89
C ARG A 183 -16.35 15.55 -14.03
N LEU A 184 -16.91 15.56 -12.82
CA LEU A 184 -16.81 16.69 -11.91
C LEU A 184 -15.39 16.84 -11.35
N VAL A 185 -14.71 15.72 -11.05
CA VAL A 185 -13.30 15.70 -10.64
C VAL A 185 -12.40 16.15 -11.80
N LYS A 186 -12.59 15.63 -13.02
CA LYS A 186 -11.81 16.08 -14.19
C LYS A 186 -11.91 17.58 -14.42
N ARG A 187 -13.06 18.21 -14.15
CA ARG A 187 -13.23 19.67 -14.37
C ARG A 187 -12.70 20.51 -13.22
N LYS A 188 -13.01 20.16 -11.97
CA LYS A 188 -12.61 20.94 -10.78
C LYS A 188 -11.12 20.80 -10.45
N TRP A 189 -10.49 19.71 -10.87
CA TRP A 189 -9.14 19.34 -10.45
C TRP A 189 -8.13 19.40 -11.60
N LYS A 190 -8.59 19.81 -12.80
CA LYS A 190 -7.74 20.03 -13.97
C LYS A 190 -6.57 20.95 -13.66
N VAL A 191 -6.85 22.10 -13.05
CA VAL A 191 -5.82 23.09 -12.69
C VAL A 191 -4.77 22.48 -11.75
N LYS A 192 -5.20 21.79 -10.69
CA LYS A 192 -4.28 21.11 -9.76
C LYS A 192 -3.46 20.01 -10.45
N ALA A 193 -4.08 19.24 -11.35
CA ALA A 193 -3.38 18.23 -12.15
C ALA A 193 -2.33 18.87 -13.06
N ASP A 194 -2.67 19.98 -13.72
CA ASP A 194 -1.75 20.72 -14.60
C ASP A 194 -0.58 21.31 -13.79
N THR A 195 -0.83 21.80 -12.57
CA THR A 195 0.23 22.26 -11.64
C THR A 195 1.14 21.12 -11.22
N LEU A 196 0.60 19.97 -10.80
CA LEU A 196 1.40 18.80 -10.40
C LEU A 196 2.20 18.23 -11.57
N ARG A 197 1.62 18.22 -12.78
CA ARG A 197 2.32 17.82 -14.00
C ARG A 197 3.47 18.77 -14.32
N SER A 198 3.24 20.08 -14.23
CA SER A 198 4.29 21.07 -14.47
C SER A 198 5.42 20.95 -13.46
N ALA A 199 5.10 20.72 -12.18
CA ALA A 199 6.07 20.44 -11.12
C ALA A 199 6.90 19.18 -11.40
N TYR A 200 6.28 18.14 -11.96
CA TYR A 200 6.98 16.92 -12.35
C TYR A 200 7.96 17.14 -13.52
N GLU A 201 7.54 17.89 -14.54
CA GLU A 201 8.44 18.23 -15.67
C GLU A 201 9.62 19.09 -15.18
N GLU A 202 9.37 20.02 -14.26
CA GLU A 202 10.42 20.79 -13.59
C GLU A 202 11.38 19.85 -12.84
N LEU A 203 10.86 18.95 -11.99
CA LEU A 203 11.62 17.95 -11.24
C LEU A 203 12.50 17.10 -12.16
N LYS A 204 11.98 16.67 -13.32
CA LYS A 204 12.71 15.85 -14.29
C LYS A 204 13.95 16.57 -14.84
N SER A 205 13.87 17.90 -14.98
CA SER A 205 14.95 18.74 -15.52
C SER A 205 15.82 19.39 -14.45
N TRP A 206 15.42 19.33 -13.18
CA TRP A 206 16.09 19.98 -12.07
C TRP A 206 17.49 19.42 -11.84
N LYS A 207 18.42 20.31 -11.49
CA LYS A 207 19.79 19.97 -11.11
C LYS A 207 20.22 20.74 -9.87
N PRO A 208 21.21 20.24 -9.10
CA PRO A 208 21.69 20.91 -7.90
C PRO A 208 22.21 22.33 -8.14
N GLU A 209 22.75 22.62 -9.33
CA GLU A 209 23.26 23.95 -9.66
C GLU A 209 22.15 25.01 -9.81
N MET A 210 20.90 24.59 -9.97
CA MET A 210 19.74 25.49 -10.11
C MET A 210 19.27 26.06 -8.77
N GLY A 211 19.88 25.67 -7.65
CA GLY A 211 19.52 26.11 -6.30
C GLY A 211 18.39 25.29 -5.68
N GLU A 212 17.64 25.90 -4.76
CA GLU A 212 16.59 25.19 -4.02
C GLU A 212 15.40 24.77 -4.93
N PRO A 213 14.82 23.58 -4.75
CA PRO A 213 13.65 23.16 -5.50
C PRO A 213 12.45 24.08 -5.27
N SER A 214 11.71 24.36 -6.35
CA SER A 214 10.53 25.23 -6.28
C SER A 214 9.46 24.69 -5.31
N ALA A 215 8.59 25.58 -4.82
CA ALA A 215 7.44 25.18 -4.00
C ALA A 215 6.54 24.16 -4.73
N ALA A 216 6.50 24.19 -6.07
CA ALA A 216 5.75 23.24 -6.87
C ALA A 216 6.37 21.83 -6.81
N ILE A 217 7.70 21.72 -6.94
CA ILE A 217 8.43 20.45 -6.75
C ILE A 217 8.20 19.92 -5.33
N GLN A 218 8.31 20.77 -4.31
CA GLN A 218 8.10 20.37 -2.91
C GLN A 218 6.68 19.83 -2.68
N GLN A 219 5.67 20.48 -3.25
CA GLN A 219 4.28 20.01 -3.17
C GLN A 219 4.07 18.68 -3.90
N TYR A 220 4.72 18.49 -5.05
CA TYR A 220 4.70 17.22 -5.78
C TYR A 220 5.35 16.10 -4.96
N LEU A 221 6.53 16.34 -4.38
CA LEU A 221 7.24 15.40 -3.52
C LEU A 221 6.44 15.04 -2.27
N LYS A 222 5.71 16.00 -1.68
CA LYS A 222 4.80 15.73 -0.55
C LYS A 222 3.73 14.70 -0.91
N ASN A 223 3.17 14.77 -2.11
CA ASN A 223 2.20 13.78 -2.59
C ASN A 223 2.88 12.45 -2.93
N ALA A 224 4.07 12.51 -3.56
CA ALA A 224 4.82 11.33 -3.92
C ALA A 224 5.27 10.51 -2.70
N ARG A 225 5.54 11.18 -1.58
CA ARG A 225 5.89 10.56 -0.30
C ARG A 225 4.89 9.47 0.08
N LYS A 226 3.58 9.73 -0.03
CA LYS A 226 2.52 8.76 0.34
C LYS A 226 2.68 7.40 -0.36
N VAL A 227 3.21 7.40 -1.57
CA VAL A 227 3.36 6.22 -2.42
C VAL A 227 4.77 5.64 -2.34
N CYS A 228 5.79 6.48 -2.45
CA CYS A 228 7.18 6.05 -2.59
C CYS A 228 7.90 5.85 -1.25
N PHE A 229 7.48 6.54 -0.18
CA PHE A 229 8.20 6.52 1.09
C PHE A 229 8.18 5.15 1.76
N GLY A 230 9.36 4.68 2.17
CA GLY A 230 9.51 3.36 2.79
C GLY A 230 9.24 2.18 1.85
N ARG A 231 9.21 2.42 0.53
CA ARG A 231 8.91 1.43 -0.50
C ARG A 231 9.99 1.39 -1.58
N ARG A 232 10.05 0.25 -2.27
CA ARG A 232 10.97 0.00 -3.37
C ARG A 232 10.24 -0.06 -4.69
N PHE A 233 10.79 0.60 -5.70
CA PHE A 233 10.30 0.46 -7.06
C PHE A 233 10.53 -0.98 -7.53
N PHE A 234 9.52 -1.57 -8.17
CA PHE A 234 9.62 -2.93 -8.70
C PHE A 234 8.93 -3.04 -10.05
N THR A 235 9.36 -4.06 -10.80
CA THR A 235 8.68 -4.51 -12.02
C THR A 235 8.21 -5.95 -11.83
N SER A 236 7.18 -6.33 -12.57
CA SER A 236 6.57 -7.66 -12.52
C SER A 236 6.72 -8.40 -13.84
N GLU A 237 6.47 -9.71 -13.83
CA GLU A 237 6.54 -10.56 -15.01
C GLU A 237 5.54 -10.15 -16.09
N SER A 238 4.34 -9.70 -15.70
CA SER A 238 3.34 -9.20 -16.65
C SER A 238 3.61 -7.79 -17.19
N GLY A 239 4.77 -7.19 -16.86
CA GLY A 239 5.16 -5.87 -17.33
C GLY A 239 4.49 -4.72 -16.59
N ARG A 240 4.04 -4.94 -15.35
CA ARG A 240 3.57 -3.87 -14.46
C ARG A 240 4.69 -3.32 -13.62
N ILE A 241 4.51 -2.08 -13.18
CA ILE A 241 5.41 -1.39 -12.26
C ILE A 241 4.68 -0.90 -11.03
N GLY A 242 5.42 -0.72 -9.94
CA GLY A 242 4.84 -0.30 -8.68
C GLY A 242 5.87 0.00 -7.61
N PHE A 243 5.35 0.23 -6.40
CA PHE A 243 6.11 0.44 -5.18
C PHE A 243 5.67 -0.58 -4.14
N GLY A 244 6.58 -1.47 -3.75
CA GLY A 244 6.34 -2.55 -2.80
C GLY A 244 7.03 -2.34 -1.45
N PRO A 245 6.72 -3.17 -0.44
CA PRO A 245 7.36 -3.11 0.86
C PRO A 245 8.88 -3.29 0.74
N ARG A 246 9.65 -2.67 1.65
CA ARG A 246 11.11 -2.77 1.70
C ARG A 246 11.65 -4.21 1.69
N SER A 247 10.92 -5.13 2.32
CA SER A 247 11.28 -6.56 2.44
C SER A 247 10.94 -7.40 1.20
N MET A 248 10.39 -6.79 0.13
CA MET A 248 10.10 -7.45 -1.14
C MET A 248 11.37 -7.95 -1.82
N MET A 249 11.26 -9.11 -2.47
CA MET A 249 12.31 -9.72 -3.26
C MET A 249 11.78 -10.23 -4.62
N VAL A 250 12.70 -10.49 -5.55
CA VAL A 250 12.38 -11.17 -6.81
C VAL A 250 11.79 -12.55 -6.52
N GLY A 251 10.70 -12.90 -7.20
CA GLY A 251 9.94 -14.14 -6.97
C GLY A 251 8.82 -14.02 -5.95
N ASP A 252 8.73 -12.93 -5.19
CA ASP A 252 7.52 -12.62 -4.41
C ASP A 252 6.33 -12.41 -5.35
N VAL A 253 5.12 -12.64 -4.85
CA VAL A 253 3.90 -12.57 -5.67
C VAL A 253 2.99 -11.42 -5.27
N VAL A 254 2.33 -10.83 -6.26
CA VAL A 254 1.30 -9.81 -6.08
C VAL A 254 -0.05 -10.48 -5.86
N CYS A 255 -0.73 -10.11 -4.79
CA CYS A 255 -2.04 -10.62 -4.44
C CYS A 255 -3.06 -9.50 -4.26
N ILE A 256 -4.27 -9.71 -4.80
CA ILE A 256 -5.44 -8.89 -4.48
C ILE A 256 -6.34 -9.69 -3.55
N PHE A 257 -6.50 -9.20 -2.31
CA PHE A 257 -7.47 -9.75 -1.38
C PHE A 257 -8.87 -9.25 -1.67
N LYS A 258 -9.84 -10.15 -1.55
CA LYS A 258 -11.24 -9.87 -1.81
C LYS A 258 -11.75 -8.82 -0.82
N LYS A 259 -12.25 -7.70 -1.34
CA LYS A 259 -12.81 -6.56 -0.58
C LYS A 259 -11.81 -5.75 0.23
N VAL A 260 -10.51 -5.95 0.02
CA VAL A 260 -9.47 -5.09 0.60
C VAL A 260 -9.10 -4.01 -0.42
N LYS A 261 -8.79 -2.80 0.05
CA LYS A 261 -8.67 -1.59 -0.79
C LYS A 261 -7.42 -1.56 -1.69
N VAL A 262 -6.37 -2.31 -1.36
CA VAL A 262 -5.07 -2.21 -2.03
C VAL A 262 -4.48 -3.61 -2.30
N PRO A 263 -3.60 -3.75 -3.31
CA PRO A 263 -2.80 -4.95 -3.50
C PRO A 263 -1.79 -5.18 -2.38
N PHE A 264 -1.40 -6.44 -2.21
CA PHE A 264 -0.40 -6.90 -1.25
C PHE A 264 0.68 -7.73 -1.94
N VAL A 265 1.82 -7.81 -1.29
CA VAL A 265 2.95 -8.62 -1.71
C VAL A 265 3.12 -9.75 -0.71
N LEU A 266 3.23 -10.95 -1.25
CA LEU A 266 3.29 -12.20 -0.51
C LEU A 266 4.54 -12.96 -0.92
N GLN A 267 5.20 -13.59 0.04
CA GLN A 267 6.26 -14.56 -0.24
C GLN A 267 5.70 -15.96 -0.04
N GLN A 268 5.77 -16.82 -1.06
CA GLN A 268 5.26 -18.19 -0.96
C GLN A 268 6.18 -19.05 -0.09
N TYR A 269 5.59 -19.88 0.78
CA TYR A 269 6.34 -20.92 1.49
C TYR A 269 6.68 -22.06 0.52
N LEU A 270 7.97 -22.43 0.46
CA LEU A 270 8.44 -23.49 -0.45
C LEU A 270 7.83 -24.87 -0.14
N SER A 271 7.53 -25.15 1.13
CA SER A 271 7.04 -26.45 1.60
C SER A 271 5.52 -26.56 1.67
N LEU A 272 4.78 -25.44 1.55
CA LEU A 272 3.34 -25.40 1.80
C LEU A 272 2.61 -24.70 0.64
N PRO A 273 1.82 -25.43 -0.16
CA PRO A 273 0.95 -24.83 -1.17
C PRO A 273 -0.02 -23.83 -0.54
N ASP A 274 -0.33 -22.77 -1.28
CA ASP A 274 -1.30 -21.72 -0.90
C ASP A 274 -1.03 -21.03 0.46
N THR A 275 0.17 -21.21 1.02
CA THR A 275 0.61 -20.60 2.27
C THR A 275 1.70 -19.58 2.00
N TYR A 276 1.53 -18.39 2.58
CA TYR A 276 2.35 -17.24 2.28
C TYR A 276 2.75 -16.48 3.54
N PHE A 277 3.89 -15.82 3.46
CA PHE A 277 4.30 -14.77 4.38
C PHE A 277 3.84 -13.42 3.81
N LEU A 278 3.04 -12.66 4.57
CA LEU A 278 2.60 -11.32 4.20
C LEU A 278 3.76 -10.33 4.32
N LYS A 279 4.25 -9.80 3.19
CA LYS A 279 5.32 -8.79 3.19
C LYS A 279 4.81 -7.40 3.46
N GLY A 280 3.64 -7.06 2.89
CA GLY A 280 3.06 -5.73 3.04
C GLY A 280 2.22 -5.29 1.84
N LYS A 281 1.79 -4.03 1.88
CA LYS A 281 0.95 -3.39 0.86
C LYS A 281 1.80 -2.89 -0.30
N ALA A 282 1.25 -2.92 -1.51
CA ALA A 282 1.94 -2.41 -2.69
C ALA A 282 1.05 -1.45 -3.48
N TYR A 283 1.66 -0.35 -3.92
CA TYR A 283 1.10 0.45 -5.00
C TYR A 283 1.46 -0.24 -6.31
N ILE A 284 0.47 -0.55 -7.15
CA ILE A 284 0.72 -1.14 -8.46
C ILE A 284 -0.05 -0.38 -9.50
N HIS A 285 0.67 0.17 -10.48
CA HIS A 285 0.06 0.97 -11.51
C HIS A 285 -0.96 0.15 -12.30
N GLY A 286 -2.17 0.69 -12.41
CA GLY A 286 -3.30 0.02 -13.09
C GLY A 286 -3.97 -1.10 -12.28
N LEU A 287 -3.72 -1.23 -10.97
CA LEU A 287 -4.46 -2.15 -10.09
C LEU A 287 -5.19 -1.45 -8.93
N MET A 288 -4.84 -0.20 -8.62
CA MET A 288 -5.36 0.52 -7.45
C MET A 288 -6.84 0.91 -7.56
N TYR A 289 -7.40 0.93 -8.78
CA TYR A 289 -8.76 1.38 -9.09
C TYR A 289 -9.65 0.27 -9.65
N GLY A 290 -9.26 -1.00 -9.45
CA GLY A 290 -10.08 -2.16 -9.82
C GLY A 290 -10.07 -2.57 -11.27
N GLU A 291 -9.11 -2.07 -12.04
CA GLU A 291 -9.01 -2.33 -13.47
C GLU A 291 -8.92 -3.83 -13.78
N TYR A 292 -8.30 -4.61 -12.89
CA TYR A 292 -8.17 -6.06 -13.03
C TYR A 292 -9.46 -6.85 -12.76
N LEU A 293 -10.38 -6.31 -11.96
CA LEU A 293 -11.62 -6.99 -11.54
C LEU A 293 -12.82 -6.67 -12.43
N LYS A 294 -12.60 -6.02 -13.58
CA LYS A 294 -13.66 -5.73 -14.57
C LYS A 294 -14.30 -6.99 -15.19
N VAL A 295 -13.62 -8.14 -15.09
CA VAL A 295 -14.12 -9.45 -15.51
C VAL A 295 -14.33 -10.32 -14.27
N ASN A 296 -15.31 -11.21 -14.28
CA ASN A 296 -15.49 -12.17 -13.19
C ASN A 296 -14.21 -12.98 -12.97
N LYS A 297 -13.69 -12.92 -11.74
CA LYS A 297 -12.53 -13.68 -11.28
C LYS A 297 -12.93 -14.61 -10.14
N ASN A 298 -12.31 -15.78 -10.10
CA ASN A 298 -12.46 -16.73 -8.99
C ASN A 298 -11.45 -16.41 -7.90
N PHE A 299 -11.91 -16.35 -6.66
CA PHE A 299 -11.06 -16.12 -5.49
C PHE A 299 -10.80 -17.42 -4.75
N CYS A 300 -9.53 -17.74 -4.55
CA CYS A 300 -9.07 -18.89 -3.80
C CYS A 300 -8.81 -18.51 -2.34
N TRP A 301 -8.78 -19.51 -1.45
CA TRP A 301 -8.34 -19.25 -0.08
C TRP A 301 -6.82 -19.14 -0.07
N ILE A 302 -6.33 -18.04 0.50
CA ILE A 302 -4.90 -17.78 0.71
C ILE A 302 -4.65 -17.86 2.20
N SER A 303 -3.70 -18.69 2.61
CA SER A 303 -3.28 -18.84 4.01
C SER A 303 -2.07 -17.95 4.27
N MET A 304 -2.13 -17.16 5.33
CA MET A 304 -1.03 -16.32 5.79
C MET A 304 -0.53 -16.84 7.12
N MET A 305 0.77 -17.09 7.23
CA MET A 305 1.45 -17.52 8.47
C MET A 305 2.53 -16.51 8.86
#